data_AF-A0ABD2KXU4-F1
#
_entry.id   AF-A0ABD2KXU4-F1
#
_cell.length_a   1.000
_cell.length_b   1.000
_cell.length_c   1.000
_cell.angle_alpha   90.00
_cell.angle_beta   90.00
_cell.angle_gamma   90.00
#
_symmetry.space_group_name_H-M   'P 1'
#
loop_
_entity.id
_entity.type
_entity.pdbx_description
1 polymer ?
#
loop_
_entity_poly.entity_id
_entity_poly.type
_entity_poly.pdbx_seq_one_letter_code
_entity_poly.pdbx_strand_id
1 'polypeptide(L)'
;MRGFPCRRKLPENHICESCGGQKVDRPIKNIYLRVVLQDIDESDCTQRATMFSAVAETFLGLKATQVVEMEDKVLYAHLEAKLGSMITAKVTIKEDSQSFTGFDWVVNRFYKTTPMKKTGEDQDGAGGSKEKIA
;
A
#
# COMPACT_ATOMS: atom_id res chain seq x y z
N MET A 1 24.66 -4.99 -26.45
CA MET A 1 23.21 -5.12 -26.17
C MET A 1 22.96 -4.62 -24.75
N ARG A 2 22.06 -3.65 -24.55
CA ARG A 2 21.66 -3.25 -23.19
C ARG A 2 20.67 -4.29 -22.67
N GLY A 3 21.12 -5.19 -21.80
CA GLY A 3 20.26 -6.15 -21.12
C GLY A 3 19.31 -5.44 -20.16
N PHE A 4 18.17 -6.06 -19.86
CA PHE A 4 17.28 -5.58 -18.81
C PHE A 4 17.95 -5.73 -17.43
N PRO A 5 17.77 -4.76 -16.52
CA PRO A 5 18.30 -4.88 -15.18
C PRO A 5 17.71 -6.08 -14.44
N CYS A 6 18.58 -6.86 -13.77
CA CYS A 6 18.16 -7.96 -12.92
C CYS A 6 17.31 -7.44 -11.76
N ARG A 7 16.16 -8.10 -11.50
CA ARG A 7 15.21 -7.73 -10.44
C ARG A 7 15.22 -8.69 -9.25
N ARG A 8 16.15 -9.65 -9.21
CA ARG A 8 16.25 -10.58 -8.09
C ARG A 8 16.72 -9.83 -6.84
N LYS A 9 16.21 -10.26 -5.68
CA LYS A 9 16.65 -9.73 -4.38
C LYS A 9 18.15 -9.96 -4.24
N LEU A 10 18.88 -8.90 -3.99
CA LEU A 10 20.31 -9.00 -3.71
C LEU A 10 20.52 -9.39 -2.24
N PRO A 11 21.47 -10.29 -1.94
CA PRO A 11 21.97 -10.49 -0.59
C PRO A 11 22.68 -9.24 -0.07
N GLU A 12 22.95 -9.18 1.24
CA GLU A 12 23.53 -8.01 1.92
C GLU A 12 24.91 -7.60 1.36
N ASN A 13 25.68 -8.56 0.87
CA ASN A 13 26.98 -8.30 0.21
C ASN A 13 26.86 -7.68 -1.19
N HIS A 14 25.63 -7.47 -1.69
CA HIS A 14 25.29 -6.94 -3.01
C HIS A 14 25.87 -7.74 -4.20
N ILE A 15 26.15 -9.03 -4.01
CA ILE A 15 26.60 -9.93 -5.08
C ILE A 15 25.41 -10.65 -5.70
N CYS A 16 25.18 -10.46 -7.01
CA CYS A 16 24.10 -11.13 -7.73
C CYS A 16 24.53 -12.51 -8.22
N GLU A 17 24.22 -13.56 -7.47
CA GLU A 17 24.52 -14.96 -7.85
C GLU A 17 23.92 -15.35 -9.21
N SER A 18 22.77 -14.76 -9.54
CA SER A 18 22.04 -15.06 -10.78
C SER A 18 22.62 -14.38 -12.03
N CYS A 19 23.46 -13.37 -11.84
CA CYS A 19 24.18 -12.68 -12.90
C CYS A 19 25.67 -13.06 -12.89
N GLY A 20 26.00 -14.28 -12.47
CA GLY A 20 27.37 -14.78 -12.45
C GLY A 20 28.24 -14.21 -11.34
N GLY A 21 27.64 -13.83 -10.20
CA GLY A 21 28.40 -13.32 -9.04
C GLY A 21 28.88 -11.88 -9.20
N GLN A 22 28.24 -11.08 -10.05
CA GLN A 22 28.59 -9.67 -10.22
C GLN A 22 28.19 -8.85 -8.98
N LYS A 23 29.13 -8.04 -8.48
CA LYS A 23 28.87 -7.06 -7.43
C LYS A 23 28.11 -5.87 -8.01
N VAL A 24 27.07 -5.43 -7.31
CA VAL A 24 26.22 -4.32 -7.72
C VAL A 24 26.48 -3.12 -6.81
N ASP A 25 27.09 -2.06 -7.36
CA ASP A 25 27.41 -0.85 -6.58
C ASP A 25 26.17 -0.01 -6.26
N ARG A 26 25.16 -0.05 -7.13
CA ARG A 26 23.90 0.69 -6.97
C ARG A 26 22.70 -0.25 -7.12
N PRO A 27 22.30 -0.94 -6.05
CA PRO A 27 21.11 -1.79 -6.05
C PRO A 27 19.85 -1.00 -6.41
N ILE A 28 19.01 -1.59 -7.26
CA ILE A 28 17.68 -1.06 -7.53
C ILE A 28 16.84 -1.23 -6.26
N LYS A 29 16.27 -0.13 -5.78
CA LYS A 29 15.31 -0.14 -4.67
C LYS A 29 13.91 -0.40 -5.23
N ASN A 30 13.19 -1.32 -4.60
CA ASN A 30 11.81 -1.65 -4.95
C ASN A 30 10.95 -1.60 -3.69
N ILE A 31 9.71 -1.14 -3.83
CA ILE A 31 8.71 -1.23 -2.76
C ILE A 31 7.89 -2.51 -2.94
N TYR A 32 7.71 -3.22 -1.84
CA TYR A 32 6.74 -4.30 -1.70
C TYR A 32 5.78 -3.91 -0.57
N LEU A 33 4.57 -3.48 -0.94
CA LEU A 33 3.58 -3.00 0.01
C LEU A 33 2.42 -4.00 0.09
N ARG A 34 2.16 -4.54 1.28
CA ARG A 34 0.93 -5.31 1.55
C ARG A 34 -0.09 -4.42 2.23
N VAL A 35 -1.33 -4.50 1.75
CA VAL A 35 -2.47 -3.79 2.31
C VAL A 35 -3.60 -4.77 2.60
N VAL A 36 -4.52 -4.36 3.47
CA VAL A 36 -5.82 -5.00 3.62
C VAL A 36 -6.82 -4.14 2.87
N LEU A 37 -7.52 -4.76 1.93
CA LEU A 37 -8.67 -4.19 1.25
C LEU A 37 -9.93 -4.67 1.96
N GLN A 38 -10.90 -3.78 2.10
CA GLN A 38 -12.23 -4.07 2.58
C GLN A 38 -13.20 -3.73 1.45
N ASP A 39 -14.15 -4.62 1.18
CA ASP A 39 -15.21 -4.33 0.23
C ASP A 39 -16.11 -3.20 0.77
N ILE A 40 -16.59 -2.34 -0.13
CA ILE A 40 -17.39 -1.17 0.26
C ILE A 40 -18.83 -1.55 0.63
N ASP A 41 -19.36 -2.60 0.00
CA ASP A 41 -20.73 -3.08 0.18
C ASP A 41 -20.77 -4.21 1.22
N GLU A 42 -19.67 -4.98 1.34
CA GLU A 42 -19.54 -6.11 2.28
C GLU A 42 -18.40 -5.87 3.29
N SER A 43 -18.70 -5.17 4.39
CA SER A 43 -17.69 -4.76 5.39
C SER A 43 -16.94 -5.91 6.09
N ASP A 44 -17.52 -7.11 6.13
CA ASP A 44 -16.89 -8.32 6.65
C ASP A 44 -15.93 -8.97 5.64
N CYS A 45 -16.04 -8.60 4.36
CA CYS A 45 -15.22 -9.11 3.27
C CYS A 45 -13.90 -8.34 3.21
N THR A 46 -12.82 -8.95 3.71
CA THR A 46 -11.47 -8.38 3.69
C THR A 46 -10.48 -9.27 2.95
N GLN A 47 -9.59 -8.67 2.16
CA GLN A 47 -8.56 -9.39 1.41
C GLN A 47 -7.20 -8.72 1.55
N ARG A 48 -6.16 -9.54 1.66
CA ARG A 48 -4.77 -9.06 1.64
C ARG A 48 -4.32 -8.92 0.20
N ALA A 49 -3.91 -7.71 -0.18
CA ALA A 49 -3.43 -7.43 -1.52
C ALA A 49 -2.00 -6.89 -1.51
N THR A 50 -1.26 -7.21 -2.57
CA THR A 50 0.13 -6.83 -2.77
C THR A 50 0.23 -5.75 -3.85
N MET A 51 0.98 -4.69 -3.58
CA MET A 51 1.39 -3.67 -4.54
C MET A 51 2.90 -3.75 -4.75
N PHE A 52 3.32 -3.94 -5.99
CA PHE A 52 4.73 -3.87 -6.39
C PHE A 52 5.15 -2.43 -6.71
N SER A 53 6.46 -2.20 -6.74
CA SER A 53 7.08 -0.86 -6.72
C SER A 53 6.35 0.22 -7.52
N ALA A 54 6.08 0.02 -8.81
CA ALA A 54 5.44 1.06 -9.63
C ALA A 54 4.06 1.50 -9.09
N VAL A 55 3.27 0.53 -8.64
CA VAL A 55 1.92 0.76 -8.09
C VAL A 55 2.01 1.32 -6.67
N ALA A 56 2.90 0.76 -5.85
CA ALA A 56 3.12 1.21 -4.48
C ALA A 56 3.64 2.66 -4.44
N GLU A 57 4.60 3.02 -5.31
CA GLU A 57 5.09 4.39 -5.43
C GLU A 57 3.97 5.37 -5.81
N THR A 58 3.09 4.96 -6.73
CA THR A 58 1.94 5.77 -7.13
C THR A 58 0.96 5.97 -5.98
N PHE A 59 0.67 4.91 -5.22
CA PHE A 59 -0.22 4.95 -4.07
C PHE A 59 0.33 5.85 -2.95
N LEU A 60 1.60 5.65 -2.59
CA LEU A 60 2.26 6.39 -1.53
C LEU A 60 2.56 7.84 -1.95
N GLY A 61 2.80 8.09 -3.24
CA GLY A 61 3.33 9.36 -3.74
C GLY A 61 4.83 9.53 -3.43
N LEU A 62 5.55 8.42 -3.22
CA LEU A 62 6.95 8.38 -2.82
C LEU A 62 7.72 7.40 -3.69
N LYS A 63 8.96 7.71 -4.04
CA LYS A 63 9.87 6.80 -4.75
C LYS A 63 10.52 5.81 -3.78
N ALA A 64 10.85 4.61 -4.28
CA ALA A 64 11.51 3.58 -3.48
C ALA A 64 12.81 4.07 -2.81
N THR A 65 13.56 4.94 -3.49
CA THR A 65 14.78 5.57 -2.93
C THR A 65 14.46 6.49 -1.75
N GLN A 66 13.39 7.27 -1.84
CA GLN A 66 12.95 8.16 -0.76
C GLN A 66 12.51 7.34 0.45
N VAL A 67 11.72 6.28 0.24
CA VAL A 67 11.23 5.42 1.34
C VAL A 67 12.38 4.80 2.14
N VAL A 68 13.48 4.41 1.49
CA VAL A 68 14.65 3.79 2.17
C VAL A 68 15.43 4.80 3.01
N GLU A 69 15.37 6.08 2.66
CA GLU A 69 16.09 7.16 3.34
C GLU A 69 15.25 7.84 4.44
N MET A 70 13.95 7.53 4.50
CA MET A 70 13.04 8.12 5.49
C MET A 70 13.21 7.49 6.87
N GLU A 71 13.10 8.31 7.90
CA GLU A 71 12.95 7.82 9.27
C GLU A 71 11.62 7.07 9.43
N ASP A 72 11.63 5.97 10.17
CA ASP A 72 10.48 5.09 10.38
C ASP A 72 9.24 5.87 10.84
N LYS A 73 9.39 6.80 11.80
CA LYS A 73 8.27 7.62 12.30
C LYS A 73 7.59 8.43 11.20
N VAL A 74 8.38 9.00 10.29
CA VAL A 74 7.86 9.79 9.17
C VAL A 74 7.19 8.86 8.15
N LEU A 75 7.80 7.70 7.88
CA LEU A 75 7.21 6.69 7.01
C LEU A 75 5.87 6.17 7.55
N TYR A 76 5.76 5.89 8.84
CA TYR A 76 4.52 5.45 9.47
C TYR A 76 3.42 6.50 9.36
N ALA A 77 3.71 7.78 9.63
CA ALA A 77 2.74 8.86 9.45
C ALA A 77 2.24 8.96 8.00
N HIS A 78 3.12 8.77 7.01
CA HIS A 78 2.74 8.71 5.60
C HIS A 78 1.85 7.51 5.27
N LEU A 79 2.10 6.34 5.86
CA LEU A 79 1.27 5.14 5.67
C LEU A 79 -0.11 5.32 6.31
N GLU A 80 -0.17 5.85 7.53
CA GLU A 80 -1.42 6.12 8.25
C GLU A 80 -2.31 7.10 7.48
N ALA A 81 -1.73 8.14 6.87
CA ALA A 81 -2.47 9.09 6.04
C ALA A 81 -3.12 8.48 4.79
N LYS A 82 -2.74 7.25 4.39
CA LYS A 82 -3.36 6.51 3.29
C LYS A 82 -4.49 5.59 3.73
N LEU A 83 -4.57 5.27 5.03
CA LEU A 83 -5.65 4.45 5.58
C LEU A 83 -7.00 5.17 5.46
N GLY A 84 -8.09 4.41 5.41
CA GLY A 84 -9.44 4.96 5.23
C GLY A 84 -9.65 5.64 3.87
N SER A 85 -8.82 5.35 2.88
CA SER A 85 -9.03 5.80 1.51
C SER A 85 -9.84 4.75 0.74
N MET A 86 -10.91 5.18 0.07
CA MET A 86 -11.58 4.37 -0.94
C MET A 86 -10.74 4.35 -2.21
N ILE A 87 -10.55 3.16 -2.76
CA ILE A 87 -9.80 2.97 -3.99
C ILE A 87 -10.65 2.25 -5.04
N THR A 88 -10.46 2.60 -6.29
CA THR A 88 -10.86 1.75 -7.42
C THR A 88 -9.60 1.24 -8.08
N ALA A 89 -9.42 -0.07 -8.13
CA ALA A 89 -8.19 -0.69 -8.59
C ALA A 89 -8.44 -1.92 -9.47
N LYS A 90 -7.51 -2.19 -10.38
CA LYS A 90 -7.45 -3.46 -11.11
C LYS A 90 -6.65 -4.46 -10.30
N VAL A 91 -7.30 -5.52 -9.85
CA VAL A 91 -6.67 -6.63 -9.13
C VAL A 91 -6.52 -7.83 -10.07
N THR A 92 -5.39 -8.54 -9.99
CA THR A 92 -5.23 -9.89 -10.53
C THR A 92 -5.15 -10.85 -9.37
N ILE A 93 -5.95 -11.91 -9.44
CA ILE A 93 -5.94 -13.00 -8.46
C ILE A 93 -5.19 -14.15 -9.10
N LYS A 94 -4.26 -14.75 -8.36
CA LYS A 94 -3.52 -15.93 -8.77
C LYS A 94 -3.61 -16.98 -7.69
N GLU A 95 -3.73 -18.24 -8.07
CA GLU A 95 -3.53 -19.32 -7.11
C GLU A 95 -2.11 -19.29 -6.59
N ASP A 96 -1.99 -19.33 -5.28
CA ASP A 96 -0.72 -19.43 -4.57
C ASP A 96 -0.88 -20.47 -3.47
N SER A 97 -0.33 -21.65 -3.73
CA SER A 97 -0.34 -22.80 -2.82
C SER A 97 0.44 -22.55 -1.52
N GLN A 98 1.20 -21.45 -1.45
CA GLN A 98 1.93 -21.04 -0.24
C GLN A 98 1.21 -19.93 0.54
N SER A 99 0.11 -19.39 0.01
CA SER A 99 -0.69 -18.38 0.69
C SER A 99 -1.75 -19.01 1.62
N PHE A 100 -2.06 -18.34 2.73
CA PHE A 100 -3.04 -18.81 3.71
C PHE A 100 -4.46 -18.99 3.13
N THR A 101 -4.80 -18.23 2.09
CA THR A 101 -6.11 -18.25 1.42
C THR A 101 -6.10 -19.08 0.13
N GLY A 102 -4.94 -19.62 -0.29
CA GLY A 102 -4.76 -20.27 -1.59
C GLY A 102 -4.68 -19.32 -2.79
N PHE A 103 -4.80 -18.01 -2.58
CA PHE A 103 -4.74 -16.99 -3.63
C PHE A 103 -3.93 -15.76 -3.21
N ASP A 104 -3.11 -15.24 -4.14
CA ASP A 104 -2.44 -13.94 -4.04
C ASP A 104 -3.19 -12.88 -4.85
N TRP A 105 -3.55 -11.78 -4.19
CA TRP A 105 -4.25 -10.65 -4.78
C TRP A 105 -3.23 -9.57 -5.12
N VAL A 106 -3.00 -9.31 -6.40
CA VAL A 106 -2.02 -8.34 -6.86
C VAL A 106 -2.72 -7.12 -7.44
N VAL A 107 -2.50 -5.96 -6.83
CA VAL A 107 -2.99 -4.68 -7.35
C VAL A 107 -2.07 -4.24 -8.49
N ASN A 108 -2.61 -4.20 -9.70
CA ASN A 108 -1.83 -3.83 -10.90
C ASN A 108 -1.91 -2.35 -11.24
N ARG A 109 -3.02 -1.69 -10.89
CA ARG A 109 -3.28 -0.29 -11.26
C ARG A 109 -4.35 0.32 -10.37
N PHE A 110 -4.17 1.59 -10.02
CA PHE A 110 -5.20 2.46 -9.47
C PHE A 110 -5.87 3.30 -10.56
N TYR A 111 -7.18 3.43 -10.46
CA TYR A 111 -7.95 4.35 -11.30
C TYR A 111 -8.34 5.62 -10.53
N LYS A 112 -8.67 5.47 -9.25
CA LYS A 112 -9.09 6.57 -8.38
C LYS A 112 -8.79 6.25 -6.93
N THR A 113 -8.43 7.28 -6.18
CA THR A 113 -8.32 7.26 -4.71
C THR A 113 -9.11 8.43 -4.18
N THR A 114 -10.04 8.15 -3.26
CA THR A 114 -10.88 9.18 -2.63
C THR A 114 -10.77 9.00 -1.12
N PRO A 115 -10.38 10.03 -0.36
CA PRO A 115 -10.45 9.96 1.10
C PRO A 115 -11.89 9.65 1.52
N MET A 116 -12.11 8.70 2.44
CA MET A 116 -13.42 8.61 3.07
C MET A 116 -13.62 9.87 3.92
N LYS A 117 -14.72 10.59 3.67
CA LYS A 117 -15.21 11.52 4.70
C LYS A 117 -15.52 10.65 5.90
N LYS A 118 -14.93 10.96 7.06
CA LYS A 118 -15.44 10.42 8.33
C LYS A 118 -16.92 10.83 8.39
N THR A 119 -17.82 9.88 8.20
CA THR A 119 -19.21 10.02 8.60
C THR A 119 -19.16 10.23 10.11
N GLY A 120 -19.57 11.41 10.56
CA GLY A 120 -19.43 11.83 11.94
C GLY A 120 -20.26 10.94 12.86
N GLU A 121 -19.59 10.32 13.83
CA GLU A 121 -20.14 10.15 15.17
C GLU A 121 -19.57 11.30 16.00
N ASP A 122 -20.34 12.38 16.10
CA ASP A 122 -20.37 13.36 17.20
C ASP A 122 -21.58 14.29 16.95
N GLN A 123 -22.77 13.68 16.88
CA GLN A 123 -24.02 14.35 17.19
C GLN A 123 -24.78 13.41 18.12
N ASP A 124 -24.60 13.60 19.43
CA ASP A 124 -25.71 13.75 20.37
C ASP A 124 -25.23 13.90 21.82
N GLY A 125 -25.70 14.98 22.49
CA GLY A 125 -26.02 14.91 23.92
C GLY A 125 -25.37 15.92 24.89
N ALA A 126 -25.98 17.11 25.01
CA ALA A 126 -26.25 17.89 26.25
C ALA A 126 -26.16 19.40 25.92
N GLY A 127 -27.17 20.25 26.10
CA GLY A 127 -28.34 20.25 26.96
C GLY A 127 -28.55 21.71 27.38
N GLY A 128 -29.73 22.28 27.14
CA GLY A 128 -29.98 23.67 27.50
C GLY A 128 -31.29 24.25 26.98
N SER A 129 -32.41 23.82 27.54
CA SER A 129 -33.69 24.52 27.47
C SER A 129 -33.53 26.00 27.79
N LYS A 130 -34.12 26.89 26.96
CA LYS A 130 -34.92 28.02 27.44
C LYS A 130 -36.07 28.32 26.47
N GLU A 131 -37.26 28.10 26.99
CA GLU A 131 -38.49 28.82 26.62
C GLU A 131 -38.29 30.33 26.55
N LYS A 132 -39.01 30.95 25.61
CA LYS A 132 -39.92 32.11 25.74
C LYS A 132 -40.37 32.46 24.30
N ILE A 133 -41.59 32.17 23.87
CA ILE A 133 -42.83 32.94 24.11
C ILE A 133 -42.58 34.45 24.19
N ALA A 134 -42.77 35.14 23.07
CA ALA A 134 -43.67 36.29 22.89
C ALA A 134 -43.84 36.54 21.38
#